data_AF-A0A7W6F6X3-F1
#
_entry.id   AF-A0A7W6F6X3-F1
#
_cell.length_a   1.000
_cell.length_b   1.000
_cell.length_c   1.000
_cell.angle_alpha   90.00
_cell.angle_beta   90.00
_cell.angle_gamma   90.00
#
_symmetry.space_group_name_H-M   'P 1'
#
loop_
_entity.id
_entity.type
_entity.pdbx_description
1 polymer ?
#
loop_
_entity_poly.entity_id
_entity_poly.type
_entity_poly.pdbx_seq_one_letter_code
_entity_poly.pdbx_strand_id
1 'polypeptide(L)' 'MASIKIRVAEDGTCTIFRNGDAVSTGLTRPQAERLVAVLRWIEPA' A
#
# COMPACT_ATOMS: atom_id res chain seq x y z
N MET A 1 10.24 11.79 -1.75
CA MET A 1 9.82 10.47 -2.24
C MET A 1 9.47 9.57 -1.07
N ALA A 2 8.20 9.21 -0.88
CA ALA A 2 7.84 8.27 0.18
C ALA A 2 8.07 6.83 -0.32
N SER A 3 8.54 5.96 0.58
CA SER A 3 8.68 4.53 0.27
C SER A 3 7.33 3.85 0.46
N ILE A 4 6.70 3.41 -0.64
CA ILE A 4 5.41 2.68 -0.60
C ILE A 4 5.66 1.19 -0.89
N LYS A 5 5.22 0.31 0.02
CA LYS A 5 5.38 -1.15 -0.09
C LYS A 5 4.05 -1.87 0.12
N ILE A 6 3.85 -2.94 -0.64
CA ILE A 6 2.76 -3.91 -0.42
C ILE A 6 3.36 -5.12 0.29
N ARG A 7 2.80 -5.52 1.43
CA ARG A 7 3.08 -6.81 2.07
C ARG A 7 1.87 -7.72 1.91
N VAL A 8 2.11 -8.97 1.50
CA VAL A 8 1.09 -10.02 1.45
C VAL A 8 1.21 -10.86 2.71
N ALA A 9 0.11 -11.06 3.43
CA ALA A 9 0.03 -11.94 4.59
C ALA A 9 -0.25 -13.39 4.16
N GLU A 10 -0.09 -14.33 5.10
CA GLU A 10 -0.31 -15.77 4.83
C GLU A 10 -1.75 -16.08 4.44
N ASP A 11 -2.72 -15.29 4.90
CA ASP A 11 -4.14 -15.38 4.53
C ASP A 11 -4.47 -14.78 3.15
N GLY A 12 -3.46 -14.29 2.42
CA GLY A 12 -3.60 -13.68 1.11
C GLY A 12 -4.04 -12.22 1.12
N THR A 13 -4.29 -11.62 2.30
CA THR A 13 -4.59 -10.20 2.41
C THR A 13 -3.34 -9.34 2.25
N CYS A 14 -3.53 -8.09 1.84
CA CYS A 14 -2.48 -7.13 1.58
C CYS A 14 -2.51 -5.99 2.60
N THR A 15 -1.32 -5.58 3.05
CA THR A 15 -1.10 -4.39 3.87
C THR A 15 -0.21 -3.41 3.12
N ILE A 16 -0.60 -2.14 3.06
CA ILE A 16 0.19 -1.06 2.49
C ILE A 16 0.99 -0.38 3.58
N PHE A 17 2.29 -0.21 3.33
CA PHE A 17 3.20 0.57 4.16
C PHE A 17 3.64 1.83 3.43
N ARG A 18 3.69 2.96 4.12
CA ARG A 18 4.30 4.21 3.66
C ARG A 18 5.38 4.63 4.66
N ASN A 19 6.62 4.75 4.20
CA ASN A 19 7.78 5.09 5.04
C ASN A 19 8.00 4.18 6.25
N GLY A 20 7.52 2.93 6.18
CA GLY A 20 7.61 1.97 7.28
C GLY A 20 6.36 1.85 8.13
N ASP A 21 5.42 2.80 8.03
CA ASP A 21 4.15 2.79 8.77
C ASP A 21 3.04 2.14 7.96
N ALA A 22 2.24 1.29 8.62
CA ALA A 22 1.07 0.69 8.00
C ALA A 22 -0.03 1.74 7.82
N VAL A 23 -0.49 1.94 6.59
CA VAL A 23 -1.55 2.92 6.25
C VAL A 23 -2.89 2.26 5.94
N SER A 24 -2.89 0.99 5.56
CA SER A 24 -4.11 0.21 5.31
C SER A 24 -3.81 -1.29 5.32
N THR A 25 -4.76 -2.12 5.76
CA THR A 25 -4.62 -3.59 5.88
C THR A 25 -5.91 -4.29 5.45
N GLY A 26 -5.88 -5.62 5.31
CA GLY A 26 -7.03 -6.43 4.92
C GLY A 26 -7.47 -6.26 3.46
N LEU A 27 -6.59 -5.74 2.61
CA LEU A 27 -6.91 -5.46 1.21
C LEU A 27 -6.78 -6.72 0.35
N THR A 28 -7.62 -6.85 -0.65
CA THR A 28 -7.30 -7.72 -1.80
C THR A 28 -6.14 -7.11 -2.59
N ARG A 29 -5.42 -7.93 -3.36
CA ARG A 29 -4.31 -7.44 -4.19
C ARG A 29 -4.72 -6.31 -5.16
N PRO A 30 -5.85 -6.39 -5.90
CA PRO A 30 -6.28 -5.28 -6.76
C PRO A 30 -6.58 -3.98 -6.00
N GLN A 31 -7.12 -4.08 -4.78
CA GLN A 31 -7.34 -2.90 -3.92
C GLN A 31 -6.02 -2.29 -3.47
N ALA A 32 -5.05 -3.12 -3.07
CA ALA A 32 -3.72 -2.69 -2.66
C ALA A 32 -2.98 -1.97 -3.79
N GLU A 33 -3.00 -2.52 -5.01
CA GLU A 33 -2.40 -1.90 -6.20
C GLU A 33 -3.05 -0.54 -6.52
N ARG A 34 -4.38 -0.45 -6.46
CA ARG A 34 -5.10 0.80 -6.70
C ARG A 34 -4.79 1.86 -5.65
N LEU A 35 -4.69 1.47 -4.37
CA LEU A 35 -4.29 2.37 -3.30
C LEU A 35 -2.86 2.89 -3.48
N VAL A 36 -1.92 2.04 -3.89
CA VAL A 36 -0.54 2.44 -4.19
C VAL A 36 -0.50 3.47 -5.33
N ALA A 37 -1.29 3.27 -6.39
CA ALA A 37 -1.38 4.23 -7.49
C ALA A 37 -1.88 5.60 -7.01
N VAL A 38 -2.93 5.63 -6.18
CA VAL A 38 -3.44 6.88 -5.59
C VAL A 38 -2.40 7.55 -4.70
N LEU A 39 -1.74 6.79 -3.81
CA LEU A 39 -0.71 7.32 -2.91
C LEU A 39 0.47 7.94 -3.66
N ARG A 40 0.88 7.34 -4.78
CA ARG A 40 1.93 7.89 -5.65
C ARG A 40 1.47 9.14 -6.39
N TRP A 41 0.21 9.19 -6.80
CA TRP A 41 -0.34 10.35 -7.52
C TRP A 41 -0.41 11.61 -6.64
N ILE A 42 -0.67 11.43 -5.35
CA ILE A 42 -0.77 12.53 -4.37
C ILE A 42 0.55 12.86 -3.67
N GLU A 43 1.67 12.21 -4.05
CA GLU A 43 2.97 12.59 -3.49
C GLU A 43 3.36 14.00 -4.00
N PRO A 44 3.72 14.93 -3.09
CA PRO A 44 4.24 16.22 -3.51
C PRO A 44 5.56 16.04 -4.26
N ALA A 45 5.70 16.79 -5.36
CA ALA A 45 6.86 16.79 -6.25
C ALA A 45 8.16 17.17 -5.52
#